data_AF-A0AAD0VU86-F1
#
_entry.id   AF-A0AAD0VU86-F1
#
_cell.length_a   1.000
_cell.length_b   1.000
_cell.length_c   1.000
_cell.angle_alpha   90.00
_cell.angle_beta   90.00
_cell.angle_gamma   90.00
#
_symmetry.space_group_name_H-M   'P 1'
#
loop_
_entity.id
_entity.type
_entity.pdbx_description
1 polymer ?
#
loop_
_entity_poly.entity_id
_entity_poly.type
_entity_poly.pdbx_seq_one_letter_code
_entity_poly.pdbx_strand_id
1 'polypeptide(L)' 'MMTGKADPSDRSDDIAQLRQYLGMPAMSYQDISMMVGVQQALQRWPLLGESCMARRGDAAERSGRSEVTLP' A
#
# COMPACT_ATOMS: atom_id res chain seq x y z
N MET A 1 -1.32 -12.99 -25.96
CA MET A 1 -1.19 -13.64 -24.64
C MET A 1 -1.94 -12.78 -23.64
N MET A 2 -3.08 -13.26 -23.14
CA MET A 2 -3.83 -12.55 -22.09
C MET A 2 -3.02 -12.63 -20.79
N THR A 3 -2.36 -11.54 -20.41
CA THR A 3 -1.93 -11.32 -19.03
C THR A 3 -3.21 -11.17 -18.22
N GLY A 4 -3.75 -12.28 -17.72
CA GLY A 4 -4.76 -12.26 -16.68
C GLY A 4 -4.19 -11.43 -15.54
N LYS A 5 -4.78 -10.27 -15.28
CA LYS A 5 -4.42 -9.50 -14.09
C LYS A 5 -4.93 -10.34 -12.92
N ALA A 6 -4.03 -11.11 -12.32
CA ALA A 6 -4.30 -11.78 -11.05
C ALA A 6 -4.85 -10.73 -10.08
N ASP A 7 -5.96 -11.06 -9.43
CA ASP A 7 -6.53 -10.20 -8.42
C ASP A 7 -5.48 -9.97 -7.32
N PRO A 8 -5.33 -8.75 -6.78
CA PRO A 8 -4.36 -8.49 -5.71
C PRO A 8 -4.57 -9.38 -4.47
N SER A 9 -5.79 -9.89 -4.26
CA SER A 9 -6.11 -10.85 -3.19
C SER A 9 -5.54 -12.23 -3.51
N ASP A 10 -5.70 -12.71 -4.75
CA ASP A 10 -5.19 -14.01 -5.22
C ASP A 10 -3.66 -14.07 -5.11
N ARG A 11 -2.99 -12.98 -5.50
CA ARG A 11 -1.54 -12.85 -5.32
C ARG A 11 -1.13 -12.86 -3.85
N SER A 12 -1.91 -12.24 -2.97
CA SER A 12 -1.62 -12.22 -1.52
C SER A 12 -1.75 -13.61 -0.90
N ASP A 13 -2.71 -14.40 -1.36
CA ASP A 13 -2.93 -15.78 -0.90
C ASP A 13 -1.80 -16.71 -1.31
N ASP A 14 -1.30 -16.61 -2.55
CA ASP A 14 -0.15 -17.40 -3.01
C ASP A 14 1.11 -17.14 -2.16
N ILE A 15 1.35 -15.89 -1.77
CA ILE A 15 2.47 -15.51 -0.90
C ILE A 15 2.28 -16.08 0.51
N ALA A 16 1.05 -16.06 1.03
CA ALA A 16 0.74 -16.66 2.33
C ALA A 16 1.01 -18.17 2.31
N GLN A 17 0.60 -18.86 1.25
CA GLN A 17 0.90 -20.29 1.05
C GLN A 17 2.40 -20.54 0.94
N LEU A 18 3.13 -19.74 0.17
CA LEU A 18 4.59 -19.85 0.04
C LEU A 18 5.31 -19.66 1.38
N ARG A 19 4.91 -18.68 2.20
CA ARG A 19 5.47 -18.46 3.53
C ARG A 19 5.27 -19.67 4.45
N GLN A 20 4.08 -20.26 4.40
CA GLN A 20 3.76 -21.44 5.17
C GLN A 20 4.59 -22.65 4.71
N TYR A 21 4.68 -22.86 3.39
CA TYR A 21 5.47 -23.93 2.79
C TYR A 21 6.97 -23.82 3.12
N LEU A 22 7.52 -22.60 3.09
CA LEU A 22 8.92 -22.34 3.42
C LEU A 22 9.22 -22.36 4.93
N GLY A 23 8.19 -22.48 5.77
CA GLY A 23 8.34 -22.40 7.23
C GLY A 23 8.79 -21.02 7.72
N MET A 24 8.50 -19.96 6.96
CA MET A 24 8.92 -18.58 7.24
C MET A 24 7.71 -17.63 7.40
N PRO A 25 6.89 -17.80 8.45
CA PRO A 25 5.67 -17.00 8.62
C PRO A 25 5.93 -15.51 8.85
N ALA A 26 7.09 -15.17 9.43
CA ALA A 26 7.50 -13.77 9.67
C ALA A 26 8.18 -13.10 8.46
N MET A 27 8.32 -13.79 7.33
CA MET A 27 9.00 -13.24 6.16
C MET A 27 8.22 -12.06 5.58
N SER A 28 8.79 -10.86 5.61
CA SER A 28 8.19 -9.70 4.97
C SER A 28 8.10 -9.90 3.47
N TYR A 29 6.95 -9.62 2.89
CA TYR A 29 6.76 -9.61 1.45
C TYR A 29 6.73 -8.17 0.98
N GLN A 30 7.48 -7.87 -0.07
CA GLN A 30 7.45 -6.56 -0.71
C GLN A 30 7.23 -6.71 -2.20
N ASP A 31 6.17 -6.05 -2.69
CA ASP A 31 5.83 -6.05 -4.11
C ASP A 31 6.55 -4.91 -4.84
N ILE A 32 7.71 -5.23 -5.42
CA ILE A 32 8.51 -4.25 -6.16
C ILE A 32 7.78 -3.75 -7.41
N SER A 33 7.04 -4.61 -8.11
CA SER A 33 6.33 -4.24 -9.34
C SER A 33 5.22 -3.23 -9.08
N MET A 34 4.42 -3.45 -8.02
CA MET A 34 3.40 -2.48 -7.60
C MET A 34 4.03 -1.16 -7.16
N MET A 35 5.10 -1.21 -6.35
CA MET A 35 5.82 -0.02 -5.90
C MET A 35 6.33 0.82 -7.07
N VAL A 36 6.98 0.18 -8.04
CA VAL A 36 7.50 0.84 -9.25
C VAL A 36 6.35 1.41 -10.09
N GLY A 37 5.24 0.68 -10.25
CA GLY A 37 4.06 1.17 -10.97
C GLY A 37 3.46 2.43 -10.34
N VAL A 38 3.38 2.49 -9.01
CA VAL A 38 2.93 3.68 -8.28
C VAL A 38 3.89 4.85 -8.52
N GLN A 39 5.20 4.63 -8.40
CA GLN A 39 6.17 5.70 -8.64
C GLN A 39 6.08 6.25 -10.07
N GLN A 40 5.96 5.38 -11.07
CA GLN A 40 5.79 5.80 -12.46
C GLN A 40 4.49 6.59 -12.68
N ALA A 41 3.40 6.18 -12.04
CA ALA A 41 2.15 6.93 -12.09
C ALA A 41 2.32 8.33 -11.49
N LEU A 42 2.99 8.44 -10.33
CA LEU A 42 3.26 9.74 -9.71
C LEU A 42 4.16 10.63 -10.55
N GLN A 43 5.17 10.07 -11.24
CA GLN A 43 5.98 10.82 -12.21
C GLN A 43 5.15 11.32 -13.39
N ARG A 44 4.17 10.53 -13.85
CA ARG A 44 3.29 10.90 -14.97
C ARG A 44 2.22 11.92 -14.58
N TRP A 45 1.76 11.89 -13.33
CA TRP A 45 0.74 12.79 -12.81
C TRP A 45 1.18 13.44 -11.48
N PRO A 46 1.99 14.49 -11.53
CA PRO A 46 2.54 15.13 -10.33
C PRO A 46 1.48 15.58 -9.32
N LEU A 47 0.38 16.17 -9.81
CA LEU A 47 -0.75 16.63 -8.97
C LEU A 47 -1.44 15.50 -8.18
N LEU A 48 -1.33 14.24 -8.64
CA LEU A 48 -1.85 13.08 -7.92
C LEU A 48 -1.04 12.81 -6.64
N GLY A 49 0.27 13.08 -6.67
CA GLY A 49 1.13 12.98 -5.50
C GLY A 49 0.80 14.05 -4.46
N GLU A 50 0.64 15.28 -4.92
CA GLU A 50 0.31 16.43 -4.07
C GLU A 50 -1.04 16.24 -3.36
N SER A 51 -2.06 15.76 -4.06
CA SER A 51 -3.38 15.46 -3.49
C SER A 51 -3.35 14.29 -2.50
N CYS A 52 -2.53 13.27 -2.74
CA CYS A 52 -2.29 12.20 -1.76
C CYS A 52 -1.62 12.72 -0.47
N MET A 53 -0.63 13.61 -0.60
CA MET A 53 0.06 14.21 0.55
C MET A 53 -0.83 15.16 1.33
N ALA A 54 -1.63 15.99 0.64
CA ALA A 54 -2.59 16.89 1.26
C ALA A 54 -3.60 16.13 2.14
N ARG A 55 -4.19 15.05 1.59
CA ARG A 55 -5.11 14.18 2.35
C ARG A 55 -4.47 13.51 3.57
N ARG A 56 -3.18 13.18 3.49
CA ARG A 56 -2.45 12.57 4.61
C ARG A 56 -2.15 13.59 5.70
N GLY A 57 -1.86 14.83 5.33
CA GLY A 57 -1.76 15.97 6.26
C GLY A 57 -3.09 16.22 6.99
N ASP A 58 -4.20 16.28 6.26
CA ASP A 58 -5.54 16.45 6.83
C ASP A 58 -5.90 15.32 7.83
N ALA A 59 -5.55 14.07 7.50
CA ALA A 59 -5.81 12.92 8.39
C ALA A 59 -4.97 12.98 9.67
N ALA A 60 -3.72 13.45 9.60
CA ALA A 60 -2.86 13.63 10.76
C ALA A 60 -3.35 14.76 11.68
N GLU A 61 -3.81 15.88 11.12
CA GLU A 61 -4.41 16.96 11.91
C GLU A 61 -5.73 16.53 12.58
N ARG A 62 -6.57 15.75 11.88
CA ARG A 62 -7.80 15.22 12.47
C ARG A 62 -7.55 14.22 13.60
N SER A 63 -6.48 13.44 13.51
CA SER A 63 -6.10 12.49 14.57
C SER A 63 -5.53 13.22 15.79
N GLY A 64 -4.73 14.28 15.60
CA GLY A 64 -4.18 15.07 16.71
C GLY A 64 -5.25 15.88 17.46
N ARG A 65 -6.33 16.27 16.78
CA ARG A 65 -7.43 17.03 17.40
C ARG A 65 -8.41 16.18 18.23
N SER A 66 -8.32 14.85 18.18
CA SER A 66 -9.15 13.96 19.01
C SER A 66 -8.56 13.70 20.42
N GLU A 67 -7.36 14.21 20.73
CA GLU A 67 -6.72 14.04 22.05
C GLU A 67 -6.87 15.27 22.97
N VAL A 68 -7.72 16.25 22.62
CA VAL A 68 -8.01 17.39 23.49
C VAL A 68 -9.50 17.38 23.85
N THR A 69 -9.89 16.42 24.67
CA THR A 69 -11.08 16.54 25.52
C THR A 69 -10.80 15.81 26.83
N LEU A 70 -10.23 16.54 27.77
CA LEU A 70 -10.34 16.35 29.22
C LEU A 70 -10.24 17.75 29.85
N PRO A 71 -10.87 18.01 31.01
CA PRO A 71 -11.44 17.07 31.98
C PRO A 71 -12.97 16.98 31.97
#